data_AF-A0A938YXV5-F1
#
_entry.id   AF-A0A938YXV5-F1
#
_cell.length_a   1.000
_cell.length_b   1.000
_cell.length_c   1.000
_cell.angle_alpha   90.00
_cell.angle_beta   90.00
_cell.angle_gamma   90.00
#
_symmetry.space_group_name_H-M   'P 1'
#
loop_
_entity.id
_entity.type
_entity.pdbx_description
1 polymer ?
#
loop_
_entity_poly.entity_id
_entity_poly.type
_entity_poly.pdbx_seq_one_letter_code
_entity_poly.pdbx_strand_id
1 'polypeptide(L)' 'MKLAVRKRKIGNIPVLEVVPEEMIYEPLPLIIYYHGWQTSKELVLTQGRKLAREGFRVVLPDAANHGE' A
#
# COMPACT_ATOMS: atom_id res chain seq x y z
N MET A 1 -7.36 0.37 16.01
CA MET A 1 -6.20 -0.26 15.36
C MET A 1 -5.31 0.81 14.74
N LYS A 2 -4.02 0.80 15.07
CA LYS A 2 -3.05 1.76 14.51
C LYS A 2 -2.46 1.15 13.24
N LEU A 3 -2.41 1.92 12.16
CA LEU A 3 -1.87 1.47 10.88
C LEU A 3 -0.48 2.06 10.68
N ALA A 4 0.45 1.22 10.22
CA ALA A 4 1.70 1.67 9.65
C ALA A 4 1.52 1.95 8.15
N VAL A 5 2.08 3.05 7.67
CA VAL A 5 2.24 3.36 6.25
C VAL A 5 3.73 3.50 5.97
N ARG A 6 4.30 2.59 5.19
CA ARG A 6 5.73 2.49 4.96
C ARG A 6 6.05 2.73 3.50
N LYS A 7 6.91 3.70 3.23
CA LYS A 7 7.56 3.83 1.92
C LYS A 7 8.55 2.69 1.76
N ARG A 8 8.41 1.93 0.67
CA ARG A 8 9.32 0.83 0.33
C ARG A 8 9.61 0.87 -1.16
N LYS A 9 10.59 0.08 -1.56
CA LYS A 9 10.92 -0.16 -2.96
C LYS A 9 10.99 -1.67 -3.19
N ILE A 10 10.27 -2.17 -4.19
CA ILE A 10 10.31 -3.57 -4.61
C ILE A 10 10.97 -3.59 -5.98
N GLY A 11 12.22 -4.05 -6.05
CA GLY A 11 13.07 -3.85 -7.22
C GLY A 11 13.23 -2.35 -7.51
N ASN A 12 12.70 -1.90 -8.65
CA ASN A 12 12.69 -0.48 -9.04
C ASN A 12 11.36 0.25 -8.77
N ILE A 13 10.33 -0.44 -8.26
CA ILE A 13 8.98 0.11 -8.10
C ILE A 13 8.84 0.72 -6.71
N PRO A 14 8.59 2.04 -6.58
CA PRO A 14 8.21 2.65 -5.31
C PRO A 14 6.81 2.19 -4.89
N VAL A 15 6.66 1.84 -3.61
CA VAL A 15 5.39 1.39 -3.06
C VAL A 15 5.11 2.01 -1.70
N LEU A 16 3.82 2.14 -1.36
CA LEU A 16 3.37 2.29 0.02
C LEU A 16 2.82 0.95 0.52
N GLU A 17 3.44 0.42 1.57
CA GLU A 17 2.89 -0.70 2.33
C GLU A 17 2.01 -0.16 3.46
N VAL A 18 0.77 -0.62 3.53
CA VAL A 18 -0.24 -0.26 4.55
C VAL A 18 -0.65 -1.53 5.28
N VAL A 19 -0.40 -1.57 6.59
CA VAL A 19 -0.60 -2.77 7.42
C VAL A 19 -0.87 -2.36 8.88
N PRO A 20 -1.61 -3.16 9.68
CA PRO A 20 -1.64 -2.98 11.13
C PRO A 20 -0.22 -3.00 11.71
N GLU A 21 0.09 -2.07 12.61
CA GLU A 21 1.44 -1.90 13.15
C GLU A 21 1.92 -3.14 13.92
N GLU A 22 1.00 -3.77 14.65
CA GLU A 22 1.19 -4.99 15.40
C GLU A 22 1.39 -6.25 14.52
N MET A 23 0.95 -6.21 13.25
CA MET A 23 1.04 -7.34 12.31
C MET A 23 2.10 -7.13 11.22
N ILE A 24 3.00 -6.16 11.40
CA ILE A 24 3.95 -5.73 10.37
C ILE A 24 4.89 -6.84 9.88
N TYR A 25 5.21 -7.81 10.75
CA TYR A 25 6.06 -8.97 10.45
C TYR A 25 5.28 -10.27 10.25
N GLU A 26 3.97 -10.24 10.44
CA GLU A 26 3.12 -11.41 10.32
C GLU A 26 2.70 -11.66 8.87
N PRO A 27 2.56 -12.93 8.45
CA PRO A 27 1.95 -13.26 7.17
C PRO A 27 0.47 -12.89 7.20
N LEU A 28 0.06 -12.05 6.26
CA LEU A 28 -1.32 -11.63 6.06
C LEU A 28 -1.74 -11.84 4.61
N PRO A 29 -3.03 -12.05 4.32
CA PRO A 29 -3.54 -11.95 2.96
C PRO A 29 -3.13 -10.61 2.32
N LEU A 30 -2.55 -10.68 1.13
CA LEU A 30 -1.99 -9.53 0.42
C LEU A 30 -2.96 -9.01 -0.64
N ILE A 31 -3.15 -7.69 -0.66
CA ILE A 31 -3.82 -6.98 -1.75
C ILE A 31 -2.82 -6.01 -2.38
N ILE A 32 -2.70 -6.06 -3.70
CA ILE A 32 -2.01 -5.03 -4.49
C ILE A 32 -3.09 -4.12 -5.08
N TYR A 33 -3.11 -2.86 -4.65
CA TYR A 33 -4.15 -1.91 -5.05
C TYR A 33 -3.55 -0.80 -5.89
N TYR A 34 -3.81 -0.86 -7.20
CA TYR A 34 -3.36 0.15 -8.15
C TYR A 34 -4.23 1.41 -8.10
N HIS A 35 -3.57 2.54 -8.36
CA HIS A 35 -4.25 3.80 -8.62
C HIS A 35 -4.79 3.85 -10.06
N GLY A 36 -5.64 4.85 -10.36
CA GLY A 36 -6.23 5.04 -11.69
C GLY A 36 -5.29 5.78 -12.67
N TRP A 37 -5.79 6.00 -13.89
CA TRP A 37 -5.09 6.76 -14.94
C TRP A 37 -4.71 8.17 -14.49
N GLN A 38 -3.46 8.60 -14.75
CA GLN A 38 -2.93 9.92 -14.39
C GLN A 38 -3.05 10.29 -12.89
N THR A 39 -3.00 9.29 -12.00
CA THR A 39 -2.95 9.48 -10.54
C THR A 39 -1.70 8.85 -9.95
N SER A 40 -1.52 8.90 -8.62
CA SER A 40 -0.38 8.30 -7.91
C SER A 40 -0.84 7.43 -6.74
N LYS A 41 0.08 6.61 -6.20
CA LYS A 41 -0.16 5.73 -5.04
C LYS A 41 -0.67 6.47 -3.80
N GLU A 42 -0.30 7.73 -3.59
CA GLU A 42 -0.72 8.53 -2.43
C GLU A 42 -2.22 8.83 -2.44
N LEU A 43 -2.81 9.04 -3.63
CA LEU A 43 -4.22 9.40 -3.77
C LEU A 43 -5.18 8.26 -3.40
N VAL A 44 -4.70 7.01 -3.46
CA VAL A 44 -5.46 5.81 -3.09
C VAL A 44 -5.18 5.32 -1.67
N LEU A 45 -4.44 6.08 -0.87
CA LEU A 45 -4.09 5.70 0.50
C LEU A 45 -5.31 5.53 1.41
N THR A 46 -6.40 6.26 1.14
CA THR A 46 -7.67 6.10 1.88
C THR A 46 -8.26 4.71 1.70
N GLN A 47 -8.26 4.19 0.47
CA GLN A 47 -8.74 2.84 0.15
C GLN A 47 -7.80 1.80 0.75
N GLY A 48 -6.48 2.00 0.64
CA GLY A 48 -5.50 1.12 1.27
C GLY A 48 -5.67 1.03 2.79
N ARG A 49 -5.95 2.15 3.48
CA ARG A 49 -6.24 2.16 4.91
C ARG A 49 -7.54 1.44 5.27
N LYS A 50 -8.58 1.51 4.43
CA LYS A 50 -9.83 0.77 4.67
C LYS A 50 -9.59 -0.73 4.57
N LEU A 51 -8.93 -1.19 3.51
CA LEU A 51 -8.60 -2.61 3.32
C LEU A 51 -7.66 -3.14 4.42
N ALA A 52 -6.66 -2.35 4.83
CA ALA A 52 -5.79 -2.74 5.93
C ALA A 52 -6.52 -2.86 7.27
N ARG A 53 -7.63 -2.13 7.45
CA ARG A 53 -8.50 -2.28 8.64
C ARG A 53 -9.27 -3.59 8.68
N GLU A 54 -9.50 -4.20 7.53
CA GLU A 54 -10.13 -5.51 7.40
C GLU A 54 -9.13 -6.67 7.52
N GLY A 55 -7.88 -6.39 7.94
CA GLY A 55 -6.87 -7.42 8.22
C GLY A 55 -5.95 -7.79 7.04
N PHE A 56 -6.00 -7.04 5.94
CA PHE A 56 -5.13 -7.26 4.79
C PHE A 56 -3.79 -6.50 4.91
N ARG A 57 -2.72 -7.07 4.38
CA ARG A 57 -1.53 -6.29 4.01
C ARG A 57 -1.80 -5.67 2.64
N VAL A 58 -1.74 -4.34 2.53
CA VAL A 58 -2.04 -3.65 1.27
C VAL A 58 -0.78 -2.98 0.73
N VAL A 59 -0.49 -3.19 -0.54
CA VAL A 59 0.64 -2.57 -1.24
C VAL A 59 0.10 -1.68 -2.35
N LEU A 60 0.49 -0.41 -2.32
CA LEU A 60 0.12 0.62 -3.30
C LEU A 60 1.36 0.95 -4.14
N PRO A 61 1.53 0.35 -5.32
CA PRO A 61 2.63 0.66 -6.22
C PRO A 61 2.34 1.91 -7.05
N ASP A 62 3.40 2.62 -7.44
CA ASP A 62 3.31 3.49 -8.62
C ASP A 62 3.32 2.65 -9.90
N ALA A 63 2.47 3.04 -10.85
CA ALA A 63 2.50 2.51 -12.20
C ALA A 63 3.66 3.11 -13.01
N ALA A 64 4.03 2.45 -14.12
CA ALA A 64 5.04 2.99 -15.03
C ALA A 64 4.66 4.40 -15.51
N ASN A 65 5.64 5.31 -15.53
CA ASN A 65 5.47 6.72 -15.91
C ASN A 65 4.51 7.52 -15.01
N HIS A 66 4.26 7.07 -13.79
CA HIS A 66 3.43 7.75 -12.79
C HIS A 66 4.17 7.80 -11.45
N GLY A 67 3.91 8.85 -10.65
CA GLY A 67 4.47 8.96 -9.30
C GLY A 67 5.97 9.27 -9.27
N GLU A 68 6.71 8.58 -8.39
CA GLU A 68 8.14 8.79 -8.09
C GLU A 68 9.08 7.95 -8.96
#